data_AF-A0A833RU87-F1
#
_entry.id   AF-A0A833RU87-F1
#
_cell.length_a   1.000
_cell.length_b   1.000
_cell.length_c   1.000
_cell.angle_alpha   90.00
_cell.angle_beta   90.00
_cell.angle_gamma   90.00
#
_symmetry.space_group_name_H-M   'P 1'
#
loop_
_entity.id
_entity.type
_entity.pdbx_description
1 polymer ?
#
loop_
_entity_poly.entity_id
_entity_poly.type
_entity_poly.pdbx_seq_one_letter_code
_entity_poly.pdbx_strand_id
1 'polypeptide(L)'
;MDTEIELTSAAENPETGLTPAATEIELTSAAAKSIFRAPSQIRYSRESDFEPKLVSIGPYYDGRENFKREHLEGMDHFKFRCIADLLRSRAAGSSNTDSVPTEPFMEFELPARNFYKDEFNLPGVKFVEMLIRDSCFIIRIILSLSDHEELSMPFLDVNIKEVRSDLLLLENQIPLFFIWKMFDWLFGDNLQSEFETALLMFINLDMPLRTNLGGMPTNFREMSSKAAHLLDLCWILLGDQHDFEDHRFQKEQFRWRETYASINQSKVMENATLLHQTAGIKFKKLNSPRVNGLNVYFSNGIMRMPWLKIDSNQTTLLVNLIAFEDCIHPNKQTVSPYMKLMDALIDSAKDVELLQQCGVISNSLSSHKMAATFFNDIGNFCLIHNNLFLFSDLYKDVQKYYNSIWNRSVAILRQKYFSNPWSYISVGAGTFLLIFAAVQTHYVVYPTHNCC
;
A
#
# COMPACT_ATOMS: atom_id res chain seq x y z
N MET A 1 -33.40 -8.51 61.89
CA MET A 1 -34.75 -8.30 61.35
C MET A 1 -34.56 -7.89 59.91
N ASP A 2 -34.13 -8.78 59.01
CA ASP A 2 -34.78 -10.06 58.63
C ASP A 2 -36.25 -9.75 58.30
N THR A 3 -36.76 -9.89 57.10
CA THR A 3 -36.67 -10.90 56.02
C THR A 3 -37.28 -10.19 54.78
N GLU A 4 -37.26 -10.60 53.52
CA GLU A 4 -37.28 -11.92 52.89
C GLU A 4 -37.06 -11.72 51.38
N ILE A 5 -36.51 -12.76 50.77
CA ILE A 5 -36.26 -12.94 49.35
C ILE A 5 -37.52 -13.56 48.74
N GLU A 6 -38.02 -13.02 47.62
CA GLU A 6 -38.91 -13.78 46.71
C GLU A 6 -38.25 -13.91 45.34
N LEU A 7 -37.76 -15.12 45.10
CA LEU A 7 -37.42 -15.67 43.79
C LEU A 7 -38.70 -16.22 43.16
N THR A 8 -39.12 -15.69 42.02
CA THR A 8 -40.11 -16.34 41.15
C THR A 8 -39.47 -16.68 39.81
N SER A 9 -39.23 -17.98 39.63
CA SER A 9 -38.92 -18.66 38.38
C SER A 9 -40.18 -18.86 37.53
N ALA A 10 -40.13 -18.52 36.24
CA ALA A 10 -40.96 -19.11 35.19
C ALA A 10 -40.31 -18.78 33.84
N ALA A 11 -39.64 -19.75 33.24
CA ALA A 11 -40.16 -20.59 32.16
C ALA A 11 -39.82 -20.00 30.79
N GLU A 12 -38.73 -20.53 30.21
CA GLU A 12 -38.37 -20.39 28.81
C GLU A 12 -39.52 -20.90 27.92
N ASN A 13 -39.94 -20.06 26.98
CA ASN A 13 -40.68 -20.47 25.80
C ASN A 13 -39.86 -20.02 24.58
N PRO A 14 -39.35 -20.93 23.74
CA PRO A 14 -38.54 -20.57 22.60
C PRO A 14 -39.42 -20.54 21.35
N GLU A 15 -39.86 -19.37 20.89
CA GLU A 15 -40.38 -19.26 19.52
C GLU A 15 -40.34 -17.82 18.99
N THR A 16 -39.56 -17.68 17.90
CA THR A 16 -39.74 -16.74 16.78
C THR A 16 -39.80 -15.24 17.08
N GLY A 17 -38.63 -14.60 16.95
CA GLY A 17 -38.50 -13.15 16.83
C GLY A 17 -37.22 -12.78 16.08
N LEU A 18 -37.13 -13.16 14.80
CA LEU A 18 -36.16 -12.56 13.87
C LEU A 18 -36.52 -11.08 13.73
N THR A 19 -35.88 -10.22 14.51
CA THR A 19 -35.88 -8.78 14.30
C THR A 19 -34.94 -8.46 13.13
N PRO A 20 -35.43 -7.87 12.04
CA PRO A 20 -34.57 -7.29 11.02
C PRO A 20 -34.05 -5.92 11.48
N ALA A 21 -32.94 -5.48 10.89
CA ALA A 21 -32.29 -4.17 11.01
C ALA A 21 -31.10 -4.08 11.97
N ALA A 22 -30.04 -4.81 11.62
CA ALA A 22 -28.69 -4.27 11.70
C ALA A 22 -28.45 -3.37 10.47
N THR A 23 -29.00 -2.15 10.47
CA THR A 23 -28.74 -1.19 9.38
C THR A 23 -28.88 0.28 9.78
N GLU A 24 -28.47 0.63 11.00
CA GLU A 24 -27.92 1.97 11.24
C GLU A 24 -26.40 1.81 11.30
N ILE A 25 -25.77 1.91 10.13
CA ILE A 25 -24.36 2.25 10.07
C ILE A 25 -24.30 3.67 10.63
N GLU A 26 -23.95 3.80 11.92
CA GLU A 26 -23.34 5.03 12.42
C GLU A 26 -22.19 5.32 11.46
N LEU A 27 -22.40 6.25 10.53
CA LEU A 27 -21.32 6.93 9.81
C LEU A 27 -20.49 7.58 10.90
N THR A 28 -19.54 6.81 11.45
CA THR A 28 -18.72 7.23 12.58
C THR A 28 -18.11 8.58 12.26
N SER A 29 -18.06 9.47 13.25
CA SER A 29 -17.45 10.80 13.11
C SER A 29 -15.99 10.78 12.64
N ALA A 30 -15.39 9.59 12.52
CA ALA A 30 -14.04 9.34 12.04
C ALA A 30 -13.89 9.53 10.51
N ALA A 31 -14.94 9.41 9.69
CA ALA A 31 -14.85 9.53 8.23
C ALA A 31 -15.14 10.94 7.69
N ALA A 32 -15.57 11.88 8.54
CA ALA A 32 -15.85 13.25 8.14
C ALA A 32 -14.57 13.95 7.65
N LYS A 33 -14.67 14.64 6.50
CA LYS A 33 -13.56 15.40 5.86
C LYS A 33 -12.34 14.54 5.50
N SER A 34 -12.57 13.39 4.88
CA SER A 34 -11.56 12.42 4.43
C SER A 34 -11.17 12.53 2.94
N ILE A 35 -11.87 13.34 2.13
CA ILE A 35 -11.53 13.62 0.74
C ILE A 35 -10.90 15.02 0.65
N PHE A 36 -9.63 15.07 0.25
CA PHE A 36 -8.79 16.26 0.36
C PHE A 36 -8.36 16.79 -1.00
N ARG A 37 -8.09 18.10 -1.08
CA ARG A 37 -7.13 18.62 -2.06
C ARG A 37 -5.70 18.36 -1.61
N ALA A 38 -4.79 18.20 -2.56
CA ALA A 38 -3.39 17.95 -2.28
C ALA A 38 -2.75 19.16 -1.56
N PRO A 39 -1.88 18.94 -0.55
CA PRO A 39 -1.17 20.01 0.12
C PRO A 39 -0.40 20.90 -0.86
N SER A 40 -0.43 22.22 -0.64
CA SER A 40 0.12 23.20 -1.60
C SER A 40 1.60 22.98 -1.94
N GLN A 41 2.40 22.51 -0.97
CA GLN A 41 3.83 22.27 -1.15
C GLN A 41 4.11 21.18 -2.20
N ILE A 42 3.50 20.00 -2.06
CA ILE A 42 3.68 18.90 -3.01
C ILE A 42 2.93 19.16 -4.31
N ARG A 43 1.73 19.77 -4.23
CA ARG A 43 0.92 20.10 -5.40
C ARG A 43 1.62 21.07 -6.34
N TYR A 44 2.28 22.10 -5.82
CA TYR A 44 2.98 23.09 -6.65
C TYR A 44 4.12 22.46 -7.48
N SER A 45 4.87 21.52 -6.90
CA SER A 45 5.98 20.87 -7.59
C SER A 45 5.55 19.71 -8.49
N ARG A 46 4.38 19.11 -8.24
CA ARG A 46 3.92 17.87 -8.89
C ARG A 46 2.46 17.96 -9.34
N GLU A 47 2.04 19.09 -9.88
CA GLU A 47 0.63 19.35 -10.22
C GLU A 47 0.02 18.27 -11.12
N SER A 48 0.75 17.82 -12.15
CA SER A 48 0.31 16.77 -13.07
C SER A 48 0.06 15.40 -12.42
N ASP A 49 0.59 15.16 -11.22
CA ASP A 49 0.39 13.90 -10.50
C ASP A 49 -0.92 13.88 -9.71
N PHE A 50 -1.64 15.02 -9.60
CA PHE A 50 -2.93 15.11 -8.92
C PHE A 50 -4.10 15.32 -9.88
N GLU A 51 -3.84 15.62 -11.15
CA GLU A 51 -4.87 15.90 -12.15
C GLU A 51 -5.31 14.64 -12.90
N PRO A 52 -6.63 14.42 -13.07
CA PRO A 52 -7.13 13.32 -13.88
C PRO A 52 -6.72 13.51 -15.35
N LYS A 53 -6.30 12.41 -15.99
CA LYS A 53 -5.82 12.39 -17.38
C LYS A 53 -6.90 11.97 -18.37
N LEU A 54 -7.84 11.15 -17.94
CA LEU A 54 -8.83 10.47 -18.76
C LEU A 54 -10.24 10.53 -18.16
N VAL A 55 -10.38 10.39 -16.83
CA VAL A 55 -11.69 10.42 -16.16
C VAL A 55 -11.68 11.27 -14.89
N SER A 56 -12.58 12.24 -14.82
CA SER A 56 -12.89 12.96 -13.58
C SER A 56 -13.95 12.21 -12.77
N ILE A 57 -13.84 12.25 -11.46
CA ILE A 57 -14.75 11.66 -10.48
C ILE A 57 -14.94 12.66 -9.35
N GLY A 58 -16.20 12.87 -8.96
CA GLY A 58 -16.53 13.76 -7.87
C GLY A 58 -16.41 15.25 -8.23
N PRO A 59 -16.65 16.13 -7.24
CA PRO A 59 -16.92 17.54 -7.48
C PRO A 59 -15.68 18.44 -7.63
N TYR A 60 -14.48 17.96 -7.30
CA TYR A 60 -13.28 18.80 -7.33
C TYR A 60 -12.82 19.19 -8.74
N TYR A 61 -13.19 18.37 -9.74
CA TYR A 61 -12.93 18.58 -11.16
C TYR A 61 -14.20 18.75 -12.00
N ASP A 62 -15.39 18.51 -11.45
CA ASP A 62 -16.65 18.78 -12.14
C ASP A 62 -16.94 20.29 -12.18
N GLY A 63 -17.24 20.83 -13.37
CA GLY A 63 -17.74 22.20 -13.52
C GLY A 63 -16.71 23.34 -13.46
N ARG A 64 -15.39 23.10 -13.42
CA ARG A 64 -14.42 24.17 -13.69
C ARG A 64 -14.49 24.52 -15.19
N GLU A 65 -15.04 25.69 -15.53
CA GLU A 65 -15.10 26.20 -16.91
C GLU A 65 -13.72 26.18 -17.62
N ASN A 66 -12.63 26.31 -16.86
CA ASN A 66 -11.25 26.29 -17.37
C ASN A 66 -10.61 24.89 -17.44
N PHE A 67 -11.31 23.84 -16.99
CA PHE A 67 -10.79 22.46 -16.89
C PHE A 67 -11.61 21.45 -17.70
N LYS A 68 -12.61 21.90 -18.46
CA LYS A 68 -13.20 21.11 -19.55
C LYS A 68 -12.13 20.90 -20.63
N ARG A 69 -11.22 19.97 -20.38
CA ARG A 69 -10.35 19.46 -21.43
C ARG A 69 -11.24 18.59 -22.31
N GLU A 70 -11.34 18.92 -23.60
CA GLU A 70 -12.17 18.20 -24.58
C GLU A 70 -11.99 16.66 -24.52
N HIS A 71 -10.83 16.17 -24.06
CA HIS A 71 -10.57 14.74 -23.87
C HIS A 71 -11.36 14.06 -22.74
N LEU A 72 -11.89 14.80 -21.76
CA LEU A 72 -12.70 14.23 -20.66
C LEU A 72 -14.17 14.04 -21.07
N GLU A 73 -14.66 14.80 -22.06
CA GLU A 73 -16.06 14.73 -22.50
C GLU A 73 -16.42 13.36 -23.11
N GLY A 74 -15.47 12.74 -23.83
CA GLY A 74 -15.64 11.38 -24.35
C GLY A 74 -15.84 10.35 -23.23
N MET A 75 -15.23 10.57 -22.07
CA MET A 75 -15.37 9.69 -20.93
C MET A 75 -16.70 9.87 -20.20
N ASP A 76 -17.26 11.08 -20.15
CA ASP A 76 -18.61 11.28 -19.61
C ASP A 76 -19.67 10.51 -20.40
N HIS A 77 -19.55 10.46 -21.74
CA HIS A 77 -20.39 9.59 -22.56
C HIS A 77 -20.24 8.10 -22.20
N PHE A 78 -19.01 7.67 -21.91
CA PHE A 78 -18.74 6.29 -21.50
C PHE A 78 -19.32 5.98 -20.11
N LYS A 79 -19.36 6.94 -19.17
CA LYS A 79 -20.07 6.77 -17.89
C LYS A 79 -21.56 6.49 -18.10
N PHE A 80 -22.22 7.20 -19.02
CA PHE A 80 -23.63 6.94 -19.36
C PHE A 80 -23.82 5.54 -19.96
N ARG A 81 -22.88 5.06 -20.78
CA ARG A 81 -22.89 3.68 -21.28
C ARG A 81 -22.78 2.67 -20.13
N CYS A 82 -21.91 2.92 -19.15
CA CYS A 82 -21.78 2.06 -17.96
C CYS A 82 -23.10 1.95 -17.19
N ILE A 83 -23.83 3.07 -17.02
CA ILE A 83 -25.16 3.05 -16.38
C ILE A 83 -26.12 2.17 -17.18
N ALA A 84 -26.20 2.37 -18.50
CA ALA A 84 -27.09 1.59 -19.35
C ALA A 84 -26.79 0.09 -19.30
N ASP A 85 -25.52 -0.30 -19.30
CA ASP A 85 -25.10 -1.71 -19.22
C ASP A 85 -25.44 -2.35 -17.86
N LEU A 86 -25.24 -1.61 -16.76
CA LEU A 86 -25.63 -2.07 -15.42
C LEU A 86 -27.15 -2.21 -15.28
N LEU A 87 -27.93 -1.25 -15.80
CA LEU A 87 -29.40 -1.31 -15.78
C LEU A 87 -29.94 -2.46 -16.62
N ARG A 88 -29.34 -2.77 -17.78
CA ARG A 88 -29.71 -3.96 -18.58
C ARG A 88 -29.45 -5.25 -17.82
N SER A 89 -28.31 -5.34 -17.14
CA SER A 89 -27.93 -6.50 -16.32
C SER A 89 -28.92 -6.70 -15.16
N ARG A 90 -29.40 -5.60 -14.55
CA ARG A 90 -30.48 -5.62 -13.56
C ARG A 90 -31.83 -6.02 -14.16
N ALA A 91 -32.19 -5.47 -15.31
CA ALA A 91 -33.50 -5.66 -15.95
C ALA A 91 -33.72 -7.11 -16.43
N ALA A 92 -32.64 -7.84 -16.72
CA ALA A 92 -32.70 -9.29 -16.95
C ALA A 92 -33.25 -10.08 -15.74
N GLY A 93 -33.28 -9.46 -14.54
CA GLY A 93 -33.81 -10.03 -13.30
C GLY A 93 -35.14 -9.44 -12.77
N SER A 94 -35.48 -8.16 -13.00
CA SER A 94 -36.82 -7.55 -12.80
C SER A 94 -36.84 -6.02 -13.04
N SER A 95 -37.90 -5.55 -13.72
CA SER A 95 -38.33 -4.17 -14.01
C SER A 95 -37.52 -3.34 -15.04
N ASN A 96 -38.26 -2.73 -15.99
CA ASN A 96 -37.77 -1.82 -17.03
C ASN A 96 -37.61 -0.40 -16.49
N THR A 97 -36.44 -0.06 -15.95
CA THR A 97 -36.08 1.34 -15.68
C THR A 97 -34.93 1.75 -16.59
N ASP A 98 -35.17 2.74 -17.45
CA ASP A 98 -34.18 3.28 -18.39
C ASP A 98 -33.17 4.25 -17.74
N SER A 99 -33.36 4.59 -16.46
CA SER A 99 -32.50 5.48 -15.69
C SER A 99 -32.50 5.14 -14.19
N VAL A 100 -31.49 5.61 -13.47
CA VAL A 100 -31.42 5.51 -12.00
C VAL A 100 -32.18 6.70 -11.39
N PRO A 101 -33.21 6.48 -10.56
CA PRO A 101 -33.92 7.57 -9.89
C PRO A 101 -33.00 8.27 -8.89
N THR A 102 -33.11 9.59 -8.79
CA THR A 102 -32.25 10.39 -7.89
C THR A 102 -32.84 10.47 -6.48
N GLU A 103 -34.17 10.43 -6.37
CA GLU A 103 -34.93 10.63 -5.14
C GLU A 103 -34.49 9.71 -3.98
N PRO A 104 -34.26 8.39 -4.17
CA PRO A 104 -33.83 7.52 -3.08
C PRO A 104 -32.43 7.84 -2.55
N PHE A 105 -31.60 8.53 -3.33
CA PHE A 105 -30.22 8.83 -2.95
C PHE A 105 -30.05 10.25 -2.37
N MET A 106 -31.11 11.06 -2.39
CA MET A 106 -31.07 12.42 -1.84
C MET A 106 -30.80 12.45 -0.33
N GLU A 107 -31.17 11.40 0.41
CA GLU A 107 -30.85 11.28 1.84
C GLU A 107 -29.34 11.20 2.12
N PHE A 108 -28.54 10.75 1.13
CA PHE A 108 -27.09 10.63 1.25
C PHE A 108 -26.34 11.88 0.81
N GLU A 109 -27.02 12.94 0.36
CA GLU A 109 -26.40 14.17 -0.13
C GLU A 109 -25.50 14.83 0.93
N LEU A 110 -26.05 15.16 2.11
CA LEU A 110 -25.30 15.77 3.20
C LEU A 110 -24.22 14.82 3.77
N PRO A 111 -24.52 13.54 4.06
CA PRO A 111 -23.50 12.57 4.44
C PRO A 111 -22.33 12.52 3.46
N ALA A 112 -22.58 12.42 2.15
CA ALA A 112 -21.54 12.35 1.14
C ALA A 112 -20.76 13.66 1.02
N ARG A 113 -21.44 14.81 1.08
CA ARG A 113 -20.79 16.13 1.04
C ARG A 113 -19.84 16.33 2.22
N ASN A 114 -20.18 15.82 3.40
CA ASN A 114 -19.35 15.92 4.61
C ASN A 114 -18.04 15.13 4.54
N PHE A 115 -17.84 14.24 3.55
CA PHE A 115 -16.54 13.62 3.31
C PHE A 115 -15.54 14.60 2.70
N TYR A 116 -15.98 15.65 2.00
CA TYR A 116 -15.08 16.61 1.38
C TYR A 116 -14.61 17.63 2.42
N LYS A 117 -13.28 17.82 2.51
CA LYS A 117 -12.69 18.83 3.39
C LYS A 117 -12.94 20.25 2.89
N ASP A 118 -12.82 20.44 1.58
CA ASP A 118 -12.96 21.73 0.92
C ASP A 118 -14.38 21.91 0.40
N GLU A 119 -14.90 23.13 0.52
CA GLU A 119 -16.22 23.46 -0.03
C GLU A 119 -16.19 23.50 -1.56
N PHE A 120 -17.32 23.13 -2.18
CA PHE A 120 -17.53 23.21 -3.61
C PHE A 120 -18.97 23.67 -3.91
N ASN A 121 -19.12 24.48 -4.95
CA ASN A 121 -20.40 25.09 -5.30
C ASN A 121 -21.16 24.24 -6.32
N LEU A 122 -21.75 23.13 -5.85
CA LEU A 122 -22.60 22.27 -6.66
C LEU A 122 -23.95 22.01 -5.94
N PRO A 123 -25.10 22.30 -6.59
CA PRO A 123 -26.42 22.06 -6.00
C PRO A 123 -26.60 20.60 -5.59
N GLY A 124 -27.28 20.34 -4.46
CA GLY A 124 -27.42 19.00 -3.88
C GLY A 124 -27.94 17.94 -4.87
N VAL A 125 -28.97 18.26 -5.65
CA VAL A 125 -29.50 17.35 -6.68
C VAL A 125 -28.44 17.01 -7.73
N LYS A 126 -27.68 18.00 -8.22
CA LYS A 126 -26.59 17.79 -9.20
C LYS A 126 -25.43 17.01 -8.61
N PHE A 127 -25.14 17.21 -7.34
CA PHE A 127 -24.14 16.42 -6.62
C PHE A 127 -24.55 14.95 -6.52
N VAL A 128 -25.81 14.64 -6.17
CA VAL A 128 -26.29 13.25 -6.12
C VAL A 128 -26.34 12.61 -7.51
N GLU A 129 -26.81 13.33 -8.54
CA GLU A 129 -26.76 12.85 -9.94
C GLU A 129 -25.33 12.47 -10.36
N MET A 130 -24.34 13.30 -10.01
CA MET A 130 -22.92 13.01 -10.26
C MET A 130 -22.45 11.78 -9.47
N LEU A 131 -22.76 11.68 -8.18
CA LEU A 131 -22.37 10.52 -7.36
C LEU A 131 -22.94 9.22 -7.93
N ILE A 132 -24.20 9.22 -8.38
CA ILE A 132 -24.83 8.05 -9.02
C ILE A 132 -24.04 7.67 -10.28
N ARG A 133 -23.81 8.64 -11.18
CA ARG A 133 -23.11 8.40 -12.45
C ARG A 133 -21.70 7.86 -12.22
N ASP A 134 -20.94 8.53 -11.36
CA ASP A 134 -19.55 8.21 -11.10
C ASP A 134 -19.42 6.89 -10.32
N SER A 135 -20.35 6.58 -9.41
CA SER A 135 -20.41 5.27 -8.74
C SER A 135 -20.71 4.13 -9.70
N CYS A 136 -21.71 4.28 -10.59
CA CYS A 136 -22.01 3.30 -11.62
C CYS A 136 -20.80 3.03 -12.53
N PHE A 137 -20.08 4.09 -12.92
CA PHE A 137 -18.84 3.95 -13.69
C PHE A 137 -17.80 3.13 -12.92
N ILE A 138 -17.53 3.48 -11.66
CA ILE A 138 -16.56 2.75 -10.83
C ILE A 138 -16.96 1.28 -10.64
N ILE A 139 -18.22 1.01 -10.31
CA ILE A 139 -18.75 -0.35 -10.16
C ILE A 139 -18.54 -1.15 -11.44
N ARG A 140 -18.86 -0.56 -12.60
CA ARG A 140 -18.69 -1.23 -13.89
C ARG A 140 -17.23 -1.57 -14.20
N ILE A 141 -16.30 -0.66 -13.88
CA ILE A 141 -14.85 -0.85 -14.06
C ILE A 141 -14.31 -1.91 -13.09
N ILE A 142 -14.80 -1.96 -11.85
CA ILE A 142 -14.40 -2.99 -10.90
C ILE A 142 -14.92 -4.35 -11.36
N LEU A 143 -16.22 -4.47 -11.66
CA LEU A 143 -16.83 -5.74 -12.10
C LEU A 143 -16.24 -6.27 -13.41
N SER A 144 -15.68 -5.42 -14.28
CA SER A 144 -15.00 -5.90 -15.49
C SER A 144 -13.70 -6.65 -15.21
N LEU A 145 -13.16 -6.57 -13.99
CA LEU A 145 -12.02 -7.36 -13.53
C LEU A 145 -12.44 -8.71 -12.91
N SER A 146 -13.74 -8.98 -12.77
CA SER A 146 -14.25 -10.27 -12.33
C SER A 146 -14.08 -11.32 -13.44
N ASP A 147 -13.81 -12.57 -13.05
CA ASP A 147 -13.76 -13.72 -13.96
C ASP A 147 -15.14 -14.12 -14.50
N HIS A 148 -16.21 -13.41 -14.12
CA HIS A 148 -17.58 -13.71 -14.56
C HIS A 148 -17.79 -13.26 -16.02
N GLU A 149 -17.99 -14.22 -16.94
CA GLU A 149 -18.08 -13.97 -18.39
C GLU A 149 -19.14 -12.92 -18.77
N GLU A 150 -20.28 -12.88 -18.07
CA GLU A 150 -21.36 -11.90 -18.31
C GLU A 150 -21.01 -10.47 -17.84
N LEU A 151 -20.05 -10.31 -16.93
CA LEU A 151 -19.59 -9.02 -16.41
C LEU A 151 -18.34 -8.51 -17.14
N SER A 152 -17.70 -9.36 -17.96
CA SER A 152 -16.59 -9.02 -18.82
C SER A 152 -16.99 -7.91 -19.81
N MET A 153 -16.20 -6.84 -19.87
CA MET A 153 -16.34 -5.85 -20.95
C MET A 153 -15.57 -6.36 -22.16
N PRO A 154 -16.09 -6.20 -23.40
CA PRO A 154 -15.22 -6.15 -24.56
C PRO A 154 -14.31 -4.93 -24.36
N PHE A 155 -13.07 -5.16 -23.91
CA PHE A 155 -12.08 -4.16 -23.52
C PHE A 155 -11.63 -3.20 -24.65
N LEU A 156 -12.34 -3.12 -25.77
CA LEU A 156 -11.71 -2.76 -27.03
C LEU A 156 -11.28 -1.30 -27.18
N ASP A 157 -11.81 -0.35 -26.40
CA ASP A 157 -11.56 1.09 -26.70
C ASP A 157 -11.11 1.97 -25.52
N VAL A 158 -10.97 1.46 -24.28
CA VAL A 158 -10.60 2.31 -23.12
C VAL A 158 -9.31 1.85 -22.46
N ASN A 159 -8.38 2.79 -22.22
CA ASN A 159 -7.15 2.53 -21.48
C ASN A 159 -7.45 2.35 -19.98
N ILE A 160 -7.80 1.12 -19.59
CA ILE A 160 -8.12 0.77 -18.20
C ILE A 160 -6.99 1.12 -17.24
N LYS A 161 -5.72 1.06 -17.68
CA LYS A 161 -4.57 1.42 -16.84
C LYS A 161 -4.61 2.90 -16.44
N GLU A 162 -4.99 3.77 -17.38
CA GLU A 162 -5.15 5.22 -17.11
C GLU A 162 -6.40 5.50 -16.29
N VAL A 163 -7.54 4.87 -16.61
CA VAL A 163 -8.77 4.97 -15.79
C VAL A 163 -8.46 4.65 -14.33
N ARG A 164 -7.80 3.52 -14.07
CA ARG A 164 -7.43 3.11 -12.71
C ARG A 164 -6.53 4.12 -12.02
N SER A 165 -5.54 4.65 -12.73
CA SER A 165 -4.64 5.67 -12.20
C SER A 165 -5.42 6.90 -11.76
N ASP A 166 -6.41 7.34 -12.54
CA ASP A 166 -7.27 8.48 -12.22
C ASP A 166 -8.20 8.19 -11.04
N LEU A 167 -8.75 6.98 -10.95
CA LEU A 167 -9.63 6.54 -9.84
C LEU A 167 -8.91 6.48 -8.48
N LEU A 168 -7.58 6.52 -8.45
CA LEU A 168 -6.75 6.51 -7.24
C LEU A 168 -6.08 7.87 -6.96
N LEU A 169 -6.42 8.94 -7.69
CA LEU A 169 -5.92 10.28 -7.38
C LEU A 169 -6.64 10.85 -6.16
N LEU A 170 -5.88 11.52 -5.28
CA LEU A 170 -6.35 12.13 -4.04
C LEU A 170 -7.52 13.10 -4.27
N GLU A 171 -7.42 13.91 -5.33
CA GLU A 171 -8.43 14.93 -5.66
C GLU A 171 -9.58 14.40 -6.52
N ASN A 172 -9.58 13.11 -6.88
CA ASN A 172 -10.51 12.50 -7.83
C ASN A 172 -11.29 11.35 -7.17
N GLN A 173 -11.87 11.62 -6.00
CA GLN A 173 -12.53 10.61 -5.16
C GLN A 173 -14.01 10.94 -4.92
N ILE A 174 -14.80 9.88 -4.74
CA ILE A 174 -16.13 9.92 -4.14
C ILE A 174 -16.17 8.99 -2.92
N PRO A 175 -17.11 9.19 -1.97
CA PRO A 175 -17.21 8.34 -0.80
C PRO A 175 -17.51 6.88 -1.15
N LEU A 176 -16.71 5.96 -0.62
CA LEU A 176 -16.85 4.52 -0.88
C LEU A 176 -18.20 3.99 -0.39
N PHE A 177 -18.74 4.54 0.71
CA PHE A 177 -20.07 4.15 1.18
C PHE A 177 -21.16 4.38 0.13
N PHE A 178 -21.06 5.45 -0.68
CA PHE A 178 -22.05 5.74 -1.71
C PHE A 178 -21.94 4.74 -2.87
N ILE A 179 -20.72 4.31 -3.20
CA ILE A 179 -20.47 3.22 -4.16
C ILE A 179 -21.15 1.93 -3.68
N TRP A 180 -21.00 1.59 -2.40
CA TRP A 180 -21.71 0.44 -1.80
C TRP A 180 -23.23 0.59 -1.86
N LYS A 181 -23.77 1.75 -1.50
CA LYS A 181 -25.23 2.00 -1.61
C LYS A 181 -25.73 1.86 -3.05
N MET A 182 -24.96 2.30 -4.04
CA MET A 182 -25.30 2.07 -5.44
C MET A 182 -25.20 0.60 -5.83
N PHE A 183 -24.17 -0.11 -5.37
CA PHE A 183 -24.01 -1.54 -5.61
C PHE A 183 -25.20 -2.33 -5.05
N ASP A 184 -25.53 -2.11 -3.78
CA ASP A 184 -26.66 -2.75 -3.09
C ASP A 184 -27.98 -2.42 -3.81
N TRP A 185 -28.15 -1.18 -4.28
CA TRP A 185 -29.34 -0.81 -5.04
C TRP A 185 -29.41 -1.58 -6.36
N LEU A 186 -28.30 -1.72 -7.10
CA LEU A 186 -28.22 -2.38 -8.40
C LEU A 186 -28.42 -3.89 -8.31
N PHE A 187 -27.81 -4.55 -7.33
CA PHE A 187 -27.67 -6.02 -7.31
C PHE A 187 -28.22 -6.68 -6.03
N GLY A 188 -28.51 -5.93 -4.97
CA GLY A 188 -28.82 -6.49 -3.66
C GLY A 188 -27.64 -7.29 -3.12
N ASP A 189 -27.92 -8.45 -2.52
CA ASP A 189 -26.88 -9.38 -2.05
C ASP A 189 -26.24 -10.21 -3.19
N ASN A 190 -26.75 -10.08 -4.43
CA ASN A 190 -26.16 -10.78 -5.57
C ASN A 190 -24.81 -10.15 -5.94
N LEU A 191 -23.86 -10.98 -6.37
CA LEU A 191 -22.52 -10.56 -6.83
C LEU A 191 -21.62 -9.91 -5.75
N GLN A 192 -22.01 -9.94 -4.47
CA GLN A 192 -21.23 -9.30 -3.42
C GLN A 192 -19.79 -9.86 -3.34
N SER A 193 -19.64 -11.19 -3.36
CA SER A 193 -18.33 -11.85 -3.27
C SER A 193 -17.46 -11.53 -4.51
N GLU A 194 -18.08 -11.47 -5.67
CA GLU A 194 -17.46 -11.14 -6.96
C GLU A 194 -16.98 -9.70 -6.97
N PHE A 195 -17.81 -8.76 -6.48
CA PHE A 195 -17.43 -7.36 -6.37
C PHE A 195 -16.32 -7.13 -5.36
N GLU A 196 -16.37 -7.76 -4.19
CA GLU A 196 -15.29 -7.69 -3.19
C GLU A 196 -13.98 -8.25 -3.75
N THR A 197 -14.03 -9.39 -4.44
CA THR A 197 -12.86 -10.01 -5.09
C THR A 197 -12.29 -9.10 -6.17
N ALA A 198 -13.15 -8.57 -7.03
CA ALA A 198 -12.76 -7.69 -8.12
C ALA A 198 -12.22 -6.34 -7.60
N LEU A 199 -12.77 -5.80 -6.50
CA LEU A 199 -12.26 -4.60 -5.84
C LEU A 199 -10.86 -4.84 -5.25
N LEU A 200 -10.63 -6.00 -4.64
CA LEU A 200 -9.30 -6.36 -4.15
C LEU A 200 -8.30 -6.54 -5.31
N MET A 201 -8.72 -7.19 -6.41
CA MET A 201 -7.91 -7.28 -7.63
C MET A 201 -7.64 -5.89 -8.21
N PHE A 202 -8.65 -5.01 -8.20
CA PHE A 202 -8.53 -3.63 -8.61
C PHE A 202 -7.41 -2.94 -7.82
N ILE A 203 -7.38 -3.02 -6.49
CA ILE A 203 -6.31 -2.37 -5.71
C ILE A 203 -4.92 -3.01 -5.95
N ASN A 204 -4.84 -4.35 -6.02
CA ASN A 204 -3.56 -5.07 -6.11
C ASN A 204 -2.83 -4.93 -7.46
N LEU A 205 -3.52 -4.53 -8.52
CA LEU A 205 -2.95 -4.42 -9.87
C LEU A 205 -1.89 -3.30 -9.98
N ASP A 206 -2.01 -2.21 -9.21
CA ASP A 206 -1.05 -1.10 -9.26
C ASP A 206 0.04 -1.20 -8.19
N MET A 207 -0.31 -1.54 -6.95
CA MET A 207 0.65 -1.79 -5.88
C MET A 207 0.44 -3.23 -5.38
N PRO A 208 1.39 -4.15 -5.60
CA PRO A 208 1.26 -5.56 -5.24
C PRO A 208 1.37 -5.71 -3.71
N LEU A 209 0.26 -5.51 -3.00
CA LEU A 209 0.15 -5.64 -1.54
C LEU A 209 0.27 -7.09 -1.08
N ARG A 210 0.26 -8.04 -2.03
CA ARG A 210 0.37 -9.47 -1.78
C ARG A 210 1.31 -10.12 -2.76
N THR A 211 2.39 -10.69 -2.24
CA THR A 211 3.19 -11.63 -3.01
C THR A 211 2.45 -12.97 -3.11
N ASN A 212 1.90 -13.23 -4.30
CA ASN A 212 1.74 -14.56 -4.90
C ASN A 212 0.70 -15.57 -4.37
N LEU A 213 -0.26 -15.24 -3.50
CA LEU A 213 -1.38 -16.15 -3.26
C LEU A 213 -2.70 -15.38 -3.24
N GLY A 214 -3.41 -15.42 -4.38
CA GLY A 214 -4.68 -14.74 -4.65
C GLY A 214 -5.85 -15.25 -3.80
N GLY A 215 -5.78 -15.08 -2.47
CA GLY A 215 -6.93 -15.14 -1.59
C GLY A 215 -7.34 -13.75 -1.13
N MET A 216 -8.63 -13.56 -0.84
CA MET A 216 -9.14 -12.36 -0.17
C MET A 216 -8.66 -12.33 1.30
N PRO A 217 -8.26 -11.18 1.88
CA PRO A 217 -8.09 -11.08 3.34
C PRO A 217 -9.39 -11.54 4.03
N THR A 218 -9.28 -12.33 5.09
CA THR A 218 -10.45 -12.80 5.86
C THR A 218 -11.27 -11.66 6.45
N ASN A 219 -10.65 -10.49 6.64
CA ASN A 219 -11.23 -9.25 7.13
C ASN A 219 -11.48 -8.20 6.02
N PHE A 220 -11.37 -8.53 4.72
CA PHE A 220 -11.45 -7.53 3.65
C PHE A 220 -12.74 -6.71 3.68
N ARG A 221 -13.88 -7.37 3.92
CA ARG A 221 -15.18 -6.71 4.06
C ARG A 221 -15.20 -5.71 5.23
N GLU A 222 -14.57 -6.05 6.35
CA GLU A 222 -14.45 -5.14 7.48
C GLU A 222 -13.56 -3.94 7.10
N MET A 223 -12.43 -4.19 6.45
CA MET A 223 -11.51 -3.14 5.99
C MET A 223 -12.17 -2.19 4.98
N SER A 224 -12.90 -2.75 3.99
CA SER A 224 -13.61 -1.99 2.97
C SER A 224 -14.74 -1.17 3.57
N SER A 225 -15.42 -1.67 4.61
CA SER A 225 -16.45 -0.91 5.34
C SER A 225 -15.90 0.28 6.12
N LYS A 226 -14.62 0.23 6.54
CA LYS A 226 -13.95 1.31 7.28
C LYS A 226 -13.35 2.37 6.36
N ALA A 227 -13.11 2.04 5.09
CA ALA A 227 -12.45 2.94 4.15
C ALA A 227 -13.39 4.06 3.69
N ALA A 228 -12.89 5.29 3.68
CA ALA A 228 -13.66 6.45 3.28
C ALA A 228 -13.87 6.55 1.76
N HIS A 229 -12.86 6.18 0.98
CA HIS A 229 -12.84 6.22 -0.50
C HIS A 229 -11.79 5.20 -1.04
N LEU A 230 -11.63 5.08 -2.36
CA LEU A 230 -10.76 4.05 -2.96
C LEU A 230 -9.28 4.21 -2.61
N LEU A 231 -8.75 5.45 -2.64
CA LEU A 231 -7.37 5.71 -2.22
C LEU A 231 -7.15 5.39 -0.73
N ASP A 232 -8.12 5.66 0.13
CA ASP A 232 -8.06 5.29 1.55
C ASP A 232 -8.06 3.77 1.73
N LEU A 233 -8.89 3.04 0.97
CA LEU A 233 -8.86 1.57 0.97
C LEU A 233 -7.48 1.03 0.56
N CYS A 234 -6.84 1.62 -0.46
CA CYS A 234 -5.48 1.29 -0.85
C CYS A 234 -4.49 1.50 0.31
N TRP A 235 -4.62 2.64 1.01
CA TRP A 235 -3.81 2.97 2.16
C TRP A 235 -4.02 2.03 3.36
N ILE A 236 -5.27 1.68 3.69
CA ILE A 236 -5.62 0.73 4.75
C ILE A 236 -5.02 -0.65 4.43
N LEU A 237 -5.13 -1.12 3.19
CA LEU A 237 -4.56 -2.41 2.78
C LEU A 237 -3.03 -2.43 2.81
N LEU A 238 -2.38 -1.28 2.63
CA LEU A 238 -0.93 -1.11 2.84
C LEU A 238 -0.55 -1.14 4.32
N GLY A 239 -1.41 -0.61 5.19
CA GLY A 239 -1.15 -0.35 6.60
C GLY A 239 -1.68 -1.40 7.59
N ASP A 240 -2.52 -2.35 7.15
CA ASP A 240 -3.12 -3.35 8.03
C ASP A 240 -2.07 -4.31 8.60
N GLN A 241 -1.57 -3.93 9.77
CA GLN A 241 -0.62 -4.64 10.63
C GLN A 241 -1.36 -5.24 11.84
N HIS A 242 -2.69 -5.44 11.78
CA HIS A 242 -3.53 -5.77 12.96
C HIS A 242 -3.21 -7.10 13.68
N ASP A 243 -2.12 -7.79 13.37
CA ASP A 243 -1.62 -8.93 14.15
C ASP A 243 -0.38 -8.62 15.03
N PHE A 244 0.06 -7.36 15.17
CA PHE A 244 1.13 -7.00 16.12
C PHE A 244 0.74 -5.86 17.06
N GLU A 245 -0.31 -6.05 17.86
CA GLU A 245 -0.37 -5.40 19.17
C GLU A 245 0.72 -5.98 20.08
N ASP A 246 1.94 -5.43 19.97
CA ASP A 246 2.95 -5.62 21.00
C ASP A 246 2.91 -4.40 21.94
N HIS A 247 2.72 -4.67 23.24
CA HIS A 247 2.62 -3.75 24.36
C HIS A 247 3.86 -2.85 24.60
N ARG A 248 4.73 -2.66 23.60
CA ARG A 248 5.93 -1.81 23.65
C ARG A 248 5.63 -0.32 23.46
N PHE A 249 4.53 0.04 22.79
CA PHE A 249 4.26 1.43 22.42
C PHE A 249 3.89 2.37 23.59
N GLN A 250 3.41 1.87 24.74
CA GLN A 250 3.06 2.74 25.87
C GLN A 250 4.23 3.07 26.81
N LYS A 251 5.28 2.23 26.88
CA LYS A 251 6.45 2.53 27.72
C LYS A 251 7.38 3.55 27.10
N GLU A 252 7.22 3.80 25.80
CA GLU A 252 7.94 4.83 25.09
C GLU A 252 7.16 6.17 25.08
N GLN A 253 6.78 6.68 26.29
CA GLN A 253 6.58 8.14 26.55
C GLN A 253 7.66 9.07 27.26
N PHE A 254 8.79 8.58 27.85
CA PHE A 254 9.94 9.36 28.37
C PHE A 254 11.36 9.46 27.67
N ARG A 255 11.75 8.74 26.60
CA ARG A 255 13.09 8.71 25.93
C ARG A 255 13.22 9.61 24.66
N TRP A 256 12.27 10.52 24.41
CA TRP A 256 12.07 11.13 23.06
C TRP A 256 12.94 12.34 22.82
N ARG A 257 13.28 13.04 23.90
CA ARG A 257 14.14 14.21 23.85
C ARG A 257 15.60 13.86 23.59
N GLU A 258 16.05 12.67 24.00
CA GLU A 258 17.41 12.20 23.70
C GLU A 258 17.52 11.67 22.26
N THR A 259 16.46 11.07 21.72
CA THR A 259 16.47 10.47 20.37
C THR A 259 16.39 11.53 19.26
N TYR A 260 15.60 12.59 19.43
CA TYR A 260 15.50 13.70 18.46
C TYR A 260 16.83 14.47 18.28
N ALA A 261 17.59 14.67 19.36
CA ALA A 261 18.93 15.27 19.28
C ALA A 261 19.95 14.34 18.60
N SER A 262 19.76 13.02 18.73
CA SER A 262 20.64 12.01 18.12
C SER A 262 20.35 11.74 16.64
N ILE A 263 19.14 11.91 16.12
CA ILE A 263 18.82 11.67 14.70
C ILE A 263 19.24 12.84 13.81
N ASN A 264 19.10 14.08 14.29
CA ASN A 264 19.71 15.25 13.64
C ASN A 264 21.26 15.26 13.79
N GLN A 265 21.84 14.35 14.57
CA GLN A 265 23.29 14.10 14.68
C GLN A 265 23.72 12.69 14.25
N SER A 266 22.81 11.86 13.74
CA SER A 266 23.09 10.48 13.35
C SER A 266 23.47 10.49 11.89
N LYS A 267 24.68 10.02 11.58
CA LYS A 267 25.10 9.73 10.20
C LYS A 267 23.94 9.10 9.40
N VAL A 268 23.65 9.73 8.26
CA VAL A 268 22.73 9.24 7.23
C VAL A 268 23.05 7.77 6.95
N MET A 269 22.02 6.93 6.88
CA MET A 269 22.23 5.54 6.45
C MET A 269 22.90 5.57 5.07
N GLU A 270 24.00 4.84 4.93
CA GLU A 270 24.71 4.82 3.64
C GLU A 270 23.81 4.24 2.54
N ASN A 271 24.01 4.68 1.29
CA ASN A 271 23.23 4.16 0.16
C ASN A 271 23.48 2.66 -0.09
N ALA A 272 22.57 2.04 -0.85
CA ALA A 272 22.55 0.60 -1.07
C ALA A 272 23.89 0.07 -1.62
N THR A 273 24.49 0.79 -2.57
CA THR A 273 25.78 0.42 -3.15
C THR A 273 26.89 0.40 -2.09
N LEU A 274 26.97 1.43 -1.25
CA LEU A 274 28.03 1.54 -0.24
C LEU A 274 27.85 0.52 0.89
N LEU A 275 26.61 0.27 1.33
CA LEU A 275 26.27 -0.78 2.28
C LEU A 275 26.70 -2.17 1.76
N HIS A 276 26.42 -2.43 0.48
CA HIS A 276 26.78 -3.69 -0.16
C HIS A 276 28.30 -3.84 -0.30
N GLN A 277 28.97 -2.82 -0.82
CA GLN A 277 30.40 -2.87 -1.11
C GLN A 277 31.24 -2.92 0.18
N THR A 278 30.91 -2.11 1.19
CA THR A 278 31.76 -1.93 2.37
C THR A 278 31.50 -2.96 3.47
N ALA A 279 30.23 -3.29 3.71
CA ALA A 279 29.82 -4.17 4.80
C ALA A 279 29.29 -5.53 4.31
N GLY A 280 29.18 -5.74 2.99
CA GLY A 280 28.67 -6.99 2.43
C GLY A 280 27.18 -7.19 2.68
N ILE A 281 26.43 -6.12 2.93
CA ILE A 281 24.98 -6.19 3.15
C ILE A 281 24.31 -6.63 1.84
N LYS A 282 23.39 -7.59 1.93
CA LYS A 282 22.64 -8.12 0.80
C LYS A 282 21.19 -7.67 0.88
N PHE A 283 20.64 -7.26 -0.25
CA PHE A 283 19.22 -6.97 -0.38
C PHE A 283 18.50 -8.17 -0.97
N LYS A 284 17.29 -8.44 -0.49
CA LYS A 284 16.45 -9.52 -1.00
C LYS A 284 14.99 -9.10 -0.98
N LYS A 285 14.25 -9.50 -2.02
CA LYS A 285 12.79 -9.49 -2.00
C LYS A 285 12.26 -10.32 -0.83
N LEU A 286 11.24 -9.80 -0.18
CA LEU A 286 10.46 -10.52 0.80
C LEU A 286 9.59 -11.58 0.09
N ASN A 287 9.82 -12.86 0.40
CA ASN A 287 9.15 -13.99 -0.23
C ASN A 287 7.94 -14.51 0.59
N SER A 288 7.37 -13.69 1.47
CA SER A 288 6.33 -14.16 2.38
C SER A 288 4.93 -13.89 1.83
N PRO A 289 4.09 -14.93 1.67
CA PRO A 289 2.68 -14.76 1.33
C PRO A 289 1.84 -14.17 2.48
N ARG A 290 2.43 -13.99 3.67
CA ARG A 290 1.76 -13.53 4.90
C ARG A 290 2.16 -12.14 5.36
N VAL A 291 3.15 -11.50 4.70
CA VAL A 291 3.54 -10.15 5.10
C VAL A 291 2.78 -9.17 4.23
N ASN A 292 1.74 -8.60 4.82
CA ASN A 292 1.05 -7.43 4.29
C ASN A 292 1.97 -6.20 4.46
N GLY A 293 1.95 -5.31 3.47
CA GLY A 293 2.47 -3.95 3.62
C GLY A 293 3.96 -3.73 3.35
N LEU A 294 4.46 -2.59 3.84
CA LEU A 294 5.76 -2.01 3.50
C LEU A 294 6.88 -2.37 4.50
N ASN A 295 6.77 -3.51 5.18
CA ASN A 295 7.70 -3.93 6.23
C ASN A 295 9.09 -4.32 5.69
N VAL A 296 10.13 -3.87 6.39
CA VAL A 296 11.53 -4.18 6.09
C VAL A 296 12.20 -4.83 7.30
N TYR A 297 12.91 -5.92 7.04
CA TYR A 297 13.60 -6.70 8.08
C TYR A 297 15.09 -6.74 7.82
N PHE A 298 15.90 -6.60 8.85
CA PHE A 298 17.34 -6.78 8.76
C PHE A 298 17.83 -7.83 9.75
N SER A 299 18.56 -8.81 9.23
CA SER A 299 19.12 -9.89 10.03
C SER A 299 20.40 -10.39 9.40
N ASN A 300 21.49 -10.50 10.18
CA ASN A 300 22.75 -11.11 9.74
C ASN A 300 23.28 -10.57 8.40
N GLY A 301 23.23 -9.25 8.21
CA GLY A 301 23.71 -8.60 6.97
C GLY A 301 22.79 -8.77 5.77
N ILE A 302 21.57 -9.26 5.94
CA ILE A 302 20.57 -9.38 4.88
C ILE A 302 19.39 -8.47 5.20
N MET A 303 19.14 -7.49 4.32
CA MET A 303 17.96 -6.64 4.34
C MET A 303 16.89 -7.25 3.42
N ARG A 304 15.74 -7.62 3.99
CA ARG A 304 14.58 -8.13 3.26
C ARG A 304 13.54 -7.04 3.13
N MET A 305 13.15 -6.76 1.90
CA MET A 305 12.28 -5.62 1.56
C MET A 305 11.11 -6.07 0.68
N PRO A 306 9.97 -5.37 0.74
CA PRO A 306 8.88 -5.56 -0.21
C PRO A 306 9.36 -5.36 -1.65
N TRP A 307 8.75 -6.08 -2.58
CA TRP A 307 9.01 -5.84 -4.00
C TRP A 307 8.24 -4.59 -4.45
N LEU A 308 8.92 -3.71 -5.18
CA LEU A 308 8.34 -2.47 -5.67
C LEU A 308 8.52 -2.33 -7.18
N LYS A 309 7.40 -2.29 -7.90
CA LYS A 309 7.40 -1.90 -9.32
C LYS A 309 7.29 -0.39 -9.42
N ILE A 310 8.12 0.21 -10.27
CA ILE A 310 8.09 1.65 -10.54
C ILE A 310 7.83 1.86 -12.03
N ASP A 311 6.62 2.34 -12.35
CA ASP A 311 6.24 2.89 -13.65
C ASP A 311 5.45 4.19 -13.44
N SER A 312 5.04 4.87 -14.52
CA SER A 312 4.36 6.17 -14.45
C SER A 312 3.14 6.20 -13.54
N ASN A 313 2.41 5.08 -13.43
CA ASN A 313 1.18 5.01 -12.66
C ASN A 313 1.48 4.78 -11.18
N GLN A 314 2.44 3.90 -10.86
CA GLN A 314 2.87 3.66 -9.47
C GLN A 314 3.54 4.89 -8.88
N THR A 315 4.33 5.64 -9.66
CA THR A 315 4.91 6.90 -9.18
C THR A 315 3.80 7.90 -8.82
N THR A 316 2.76 7.99 -9.65
CA THR A 316 1.60 8.86 -9.40
C THR A 316 0.85 8.41 -8.14
N LEU A 317 0.56 7.12 -8.00
CA LEU A 317 -0.12 6.55 -6.85
C LEU A 317 0.66 6.78 -5.54
N LEU A 318 1.98 6.57 -5.53
CA LEU A 318 2.83 6.81 -4.36
C LEU A 318 2.78 8.28 -3.92
N VAL A 319 2.84 9.22 -4.87
CA VAL A 319 2.72 10.66 -4.59
C VAL A 319 1.35 10.99 -3.96
N ASN A 320 0.27 10.41 -4.48
CA ASN A 320 -1.08 10.61 -3.94
C ASN A 320 -1.25 9.99 -2.55
N LEU A 321 -0.69 8.81 -2.30
CA LEU A 321 -0.71 8.17 -0.98
C LEU A 321 0.06 8.98 0.07
N ILE A 322 1.22 9.54 -0.27
CA ILE A 322 2.00 10.39 0.65
C ILE A 322 1.25 11.69 0.96
N ALA A 323 0.71 12.35 -0.07
CA ALA A 323 -0.12 13.54 0.13
C ALA A 323 -1.37 13.26 0.97
N PHE A 324 -1.94 12.05 0.84
CA PHE A 324 -3.05 11.59 1.65
C PHE A 324 -2.67 11.39 3.13
N GLU A 325 -1.51 10.77 3.41
CA GLU A 325 -0.99 10.61 4.77
C GLU A 325 -0.78 11.95 5.48
N ASP A 326 -0.26 12.96 4.77
CA ASP A 326 -0.08 14.31 5.29
C ASP A 326 -1.42 14.99 5.63
N CYS A 327 -2.50 14.61 4.94
CA CYS A 327 -3.84 15.18 5.12
C CYS A 327 -4.62 14.56 6.29
N ILE A 328 -4.64 13.23 6.42
CA ILE A 328 -5.49 12.52 7.39
C ILE A 328 -4.90 12.58 8.80
N HIS A 329 -3.72 11.99 8.99
CA HIS A 329 -3.15 11.79 10.32
C HIS A 329 -1.63 11.76 10.21
N PRO A 330 -0.93 12.89 10.43
CA PRO A 330 0.53 12.94 10.43
C PRO A 330 1.20 11.90 11.35
N ASN A 331 0.47 11.41 12.37
CA ASN A 331 0.94 10.42 13.34
C ASN A 331 0.61 8.96 12.98
N LYS A 332 -0.03 8.67 11.83
CA LYS A 332 -0.30 7.31 11.34
C LYS A 332 0.14 7.24 9.88
N GLN A 333 1.44 7.00 9.66
CA GLN A 333 2.03 6.90 8.34
C GLN A 333 2.55 5.48 8.10
N THR A 334 2.32 4.99 6.88
CA THR A 334 2.69 3.65 6.40
C THR A 334 3.64 3.77 5.20
N VAL A 335 3.30 4.63 4.25
CA VAL A 335 3.99 4.82 2.97
C VAL A 335 5.18 5.76 3.12
N SER A 336 5.00 6.90 3.78
CA SER A 336 6.03 7.92 3.93
C SER A 336 7.32 7.41 4.60
N PRO A 337 7.27 6.64 5.72
CA PRO A 337 8.49 6.09 6.33
C PRO A 337 9.24 5.13 5.41
N TYR A 338 8.52 4.34 4.62
CA TYR A 338 9.12 3.43 3.64
C TYR A 338 9.75 4.20 2.49
N MET A 339 9.08 5.22 1.96
CA MET A 339 9.62 6.06 0.90
C MET A 339 10.86 6.83 1.36
N LYS A 340 10.93 7.23 2.63
CA LYS A 340 12.13 7.79 3.26
C LYS A 340 13.28 6.80 3.43
N LEU A 341 12.98 5.54 3.71
CA LEU A 341 13.98 4.47 3.68
C LEU A 341 14.51 4.24 2.26
N MET A 342 13.63 4.29 1.25
CA MET A 342 14.02 4.14 -0.16
C MET A 342 14.88 5.32 -0.64
N ASP A 343 14.53 6.55 -0.29
CA ASP A 343 15.35 7.77 -0.47
C ASP A 343 16.75 7.59 0.13
N ALA A 344 16.84 7.13 1.39
CA ALA A 344 18.14 6.88 2.03
C ALA A 344 18.98 5.78 1.34
N LEU A 345 18.33 4.76 0.76
CA LEU A 345 19.02 3.68 0.05
C LEU A 345 19.41 4.06 -1.38
N ILE A 346 18.71 4.98 -2.02
CA ILE A 346 18.80 5.24 -3.46
C ILE A 346 19.22 6.68 -3.71
N ASP A 347 20.52 6.94 -3.69
CA ASP A 347 21.06 8.25 -4.03
C ASP A 347 21.33 8.37 -5.55
N SER A 348 21.64 7.25 -6.21
CA SER A 348 22.11 7.23 -7.60
C SER A 348 21.51 6.10 -8.45
N ALA A 349 21.73 6.18 -9.76
CA ALA A 349 21.34 5.13 -10.70
C ALA A 349 21.97 3.74 -10.38
N LYS A 350 23.15 3.72 -9.75
CA LYS A 350 23.82 2.46 -9.34
C LYS A 350 23.06 1.76 -8.21
N ASP A 351 22.45 2.53 -7.32
CA ASP A 351 21.67 1.99 -6.21
C ASP A 351 20.37 1.36 -6.73
N VAL A 352 19.70 2.01 -7.68
CA VAL A 352 18.55 1.44 -8.39
C VAL A 352 18.95 0.14 -9.10
N GLU A 353 20.05 0.16 -9.85
CA GLU A 353 20.55 -1.00 -10.56
C GLU A 353 20.82 -2.18 -9.61
N LEU A 354 21.49 -1.94 -8.49
CA LEU A 354 21.76 -2.95 -7.47
C LEU A 354 20.48 -3.54 -6.88
N LEU A 355 19.53 -2.70 -6.48
CA LEU A 355 18.27 -3.14 -5.89
C LEU A 355 17.40 -3.90 -6.90
N GLN A 356 17.48 -3.52 -8.18
CA GLN A 356 16.84 -4.24 -9.28
C GLN A 356 17.48 -5.61 -9.52
N GLN A 357 18.81 -5.70 -9.52
CA GLN A 357 19.53 -6.98 -9.59
C GLN A 357 19.21 -7.90 -8.40
N CYS A 358 18.96 -7.32 -7.22
CA CYS A 358 18.52 -8.04 -6.03
C CYS A 358 17.02 -8.43 -6.04
N GLY A 359 16.29 -8.04 -7.10
CA GLY A 359 14.85 -8.31 -7.26
C GLY A 359 13.95 -7.54 -6.30
N VAL A 360 14.46 -6.49 -5.63
CA VAL A 360 13.67 -5.61 -4.75
C VAL A 360 12.88 -4.59 -5.57
N ILE A 361 13.49 -4.05 -6.63
CA ILE A 361 12.84 -3.07 -7.50
C ILE A 361 12.64 -3.65 -8.91
N SER A 362 11.52 -3.33 -9.53
CA SER A 362 11.33 -3.48 -10.98
C SER A 362 11.14 -2.10 -11.59
N ASN A 363 12.19 -1.54 -12.20
CA ASN A 363 12.12 -0.25 -12.87
C ASN A 363 11.57 -0.41 -14.30
N SER A 364 10.45 0.25 -14.59
CA SER A 364 9.88 0.36 -15.92
C SER A 364 9.83 1.82 -16.41
N LEU A 365 10.55 2.73 -15.74
CA LEU A 365 10.83 4.06 -16.26
C LEU A 365 11.93 4.00 -17.33
N SER A 366 12.13 5.10 -18.06
CA SER A 366 13.08 5.15 -19.18
C SER A 366 14.55 4.98 -18.78
N SER A 367 14.91 5.14 -17.50
CA SER A 367 16.27 4.91 -17.01
C SER A 367 16.33 4.69 -15.49
N HIS A 368 17.42 4.07 -15.01
CA HIS A 368 17.74 4.01 -13.57
C HIS A 368 17.93 5.41 -12.96
N LYS A 369 18.40 6.39 -13.74
CA LYS A 369 18.56 7.77 -13.28
C LYS A 369 17.22 8.42 -12.96
N MET A 370 16.21 8.23 -13.81
CA MET A 370 14.87 8.75 -13.54
C MET A 370 14.25 8.13 -12.29
N ALA A 371 14.45 6.83 -12.07
CA ALA A 371 14.01 6.18 -10.83
C ALA A 371 14.71 6.76 -9.59
N ALA A 372 16.03 6.95 -9.64
CA ALA A 372 16.78 7.56 -8.53
C ALA A 372 16.30 9.00 -8.24
N THR A 373 16.12 9.83 -9.27
CA THR A 373 15.56 11.17 -9.13
C THR A 373 14.16 11.13 -8.50
N PHE A 374 13.30 10.21 -8.92
CA PHE A 374 11.98 10.06 -8.31
C PHE A 374 12.05 9.75 -6.80
N PHE A 375 12.90 8.81 -6.37
CA PHE A 375 13.03 8.47 -4.94
C PHE A 375 13.62 9.63 -4.11
N ASN A 376 14.61 10.33 -4.64
CA ASN A 376 15.19 11.51 -3.98
C ASN A 376 14.17 12.66 -3.88
N ASP A 377 13.43 12.92 -4.95
CA ASP A 377 12.43 13.98 -5.00
C ASP A 377 11.27 13.66 -4.03
N ILE A 378 10.75 12.43 -4.07
CA ILE A 378 9.62 12.04 -3.22
C ILE A 378 10.00 11.95 -1.74
N GLY A 379 11.25 11.57 -1.46
CA GLY A 379 11.84 11.68 -0.14
C GLY A 379 11.67 13.08 0.43
N ASN A 380 11.94 14.14 -0.33
CA ASN A 380 11.81 15.52 0.16
C ASN A 380 10.39 15.91 0.59
N PHE A 381 9.36 15.28 0.02
CA PHE A 381 7.96 15.55 0.36
C PHE A 381 7.44 14.72 1.54
N CYS A 382 8.13 13.63 1.91
CA CYS A 382 7.71 12.80 3.05
C CYS A 382 7.98 13.53 4.37
N LEU A 383 6.98 14.23 4.89
CA LEU A 383 7.04 14.87 6.21
C LEU A 383 6.89 13.82 7.30
N ILE A 384 8.00 13.33 7.86
CA ILE A 384 7.91 12.35 8.95
C ILE A 384 7.60 13.08 10.27
N HIS A 385 6.33 13.06 10.68
CA HIS A 385 5.87 13.61 11.95
C HIS A 385 5.76 12.50 13.00
N ASN A 386 6.34 12.69 14.20
CA ASN A 386 6.27 11.89 15.45
C ASN A 386 6.42 10.34 15.40
N ASN A 387 5.98 9.65 14.34
CA ASN A 387 6.14 8.24 14.02
C ASN A 387 7.47 7.91 13.29
N LEU A 388 8.52 8.70 13.55
CA LEU A 388 9.89 8.54 13.07
C LEU A 388 10.56 7.20 13.42
N PHE A 389 9.81 6.22 13.93
CA PHE A 389 10.35 5.03 14.58
C PHE A 389 10.09 3.72 13.87
N LEU A 390 9.24 3.66 12.82
CA LEU A 390 8.94 2.38 12.14
C LEU A 390 10.22 1.65 11.72
N PHE A 391 11.20 2.40 11.22
CA PHE A 391 12.51 1.85 10.85
C PHE A 391 13.64 2.29 11.79
N SER A 392 13.39 2.92 12.94
CA SER A 392 14.48 3.39 13.80
C SER A 392 15.40 2.27 14.28
N ASP A 393 14.83 1.12 14.65
CA ASP A 393 15.62 -0.05 15.04
C ASP A 393 16.31 -0.70 13.84
N LEU A 394 15.66 -0.70 12.67
CA LEU A 394 16.30 -1.10 11.41
C LEU A 394 17.57 -0.29 11.15
N TYR A 395 17.50 1.04 11.25
CA TYR A 395 18.65 1.93 11.06
C TYR A 395 19.76 1.64 12.07
N LYS A 396 19.42 1.46 13.36
CA LYS A 396 20.41 1.11 14.40
C LYS A 396 21.11 -0.21 14.10
N ASP A 397 20.36 -1.24 13.71
CA ASP A 397 20.90 -2.57 13.44
C ASP A 397 21.78 -2.57 12.18
N VAL A 398 21.35 -1.89 11.12
CA VAL A 398 22.14 -1.70 9.90
C VAL A 398 23.43 -0.95 10.23
N GLN A 399 23.34 0.14 10.99
CA GLN A 399 24.50 0.96 11.35
C GLN A 399 25.48 0.19 12.24
N LYS A 400 24.99 -0.59 13.21
CA LYS A 400 25.80 -1.47 14.05
C LYS A 400 26.52 -2.53 13.20
N TYR A 401 25.81 -3.14 12.25
CA TYR A 401 26.40 -4.13 11.36
C TYR A 401 27.44 -3.51 10.43
N TYR A 402 27.16 -2.34 9.85
CA TYR A 402 28.04 -1.60 8.94
C TYR A 402 29.34 -1.17 9.63
N ASN A 403 29.26 -0.68 10.87
CA ASN A 403 30.44 -0.21 11.61
C ASN A 403 31.28 -1.34 12.23
N SER A 404 30.80 -2.58 12.22
CA SER A 404 31.55 -3.73 12.71
C SER A 404 32.79 -3.98 11.85
N ILE A 405 33.98 -3.85 12.46
CA ILE A 405 35.26 -4.12 11.81
C ILE A 405 35.27 -5.54 11.23
N TRP A 406 34.78 -6.52 11.98
CA TRP A 406 34.71 -7.91 11.52
C TRP A 406 33.89 -8.05 10.24
N ASN A 407 32.69 -7.46 10.19
CA ASN A 407 31.81 -7.56 9.03
C ASN A 407 32.44 -6.91 7.79
N ARG A 408 33.05 -5.72 7.96
CA ARG A 408 33.77 -5.03 6.89
C ARG A 408 34.97 -5.82 6.40
N SER A 409 35.78 -6.36 7.31
CA SER A 409 36.94 -7.19 6.97
C SER A 409 36.52 -8.45 6.21
N VAL A 410 35.46 -9.14 6.66
CA VAL A 410 34.92 -10.31 5.97
C VAL A 410 34.36 -9.94 4.59
N ALA A 411 33.70 -8.79 4.45
CA ALA A 411 33.19 -8.31 3.16
C ALA A 411 34.32 -8.03 2.16
N ILE A 412 35.35 -7.28 2.59
CA ILE A 412 36.54 -6.98 1.77
C ILE A 412 37.25 -8.28 1.37
N LEU A 413 37.45 -9.19 2.33
CA LEU A 413 38.09 -10.48 2.08
C LEU A 413 37.31 -11.29 1.03
N ARG A 414 35.97 -11.34 1.16
CA ARG A 414 35.10 -12.02 0.19
C ARG A 414 35.17 -11.42 -1.20
N GLN A 415 35.08 -10.09 -1.32
CA GLN A 415 35.08 -9.41 -2.63
C GLN A 415 36.44 -9.49 -3.32
N LYS A 416 37.54 -9.26 -2.58
CA LYS A 416 38.87 -9.15 -3.17
C LYS A 416 39.51 -10.50 -3.47
N TYR A 417 39.34 -11.49 -2.58
CA TYR A 417 40.03 -12.77 -2.68
C TYR A 417 39.11 -13.89 -3.15
N PHE A 418 37.85 -13.90 -2.72
CA PHE A 418 36.92 -15.01 -2.94
C PHE A 418 35.85 -14.72 -4.01
N SER A 419 36.10 -13.76 -4.89
CA SER A 419 35.30 -13.51 -6.09
C SER A 419 35.61 -14.51 -7.22
N ASN A 420 36.80 -15.11 -7.21
CA ASN A 420 37.21 -16.14 -8.15
C ASN A 420 37.05 -17.54 -7.52
N PRO A 421 36.32 -18.48 -8.15
CA PRO A 421 36.21 -19.87 -7.70
C PRO A 421 37.57 -20.53 -7.42
N TRP A 422 38.61 -20.20 -8.21
CA TRP A 422 39.95 -20.73 -8.05
C TRP A 422 40.59 -20.38 -6.70
N SER A 423 40.28 -19.21 -6.14
CA SER A 423 40.82 -18.80 -4.85
C SER A 423 40.34 -19.69 -3.71
N TYR A 424 39.10 -20.20 -3.78
CA TYR A 424 38.60 -21.17 -2.79
C TYR A 424 39.39 -22.48 -2.87
N ILE A 425 39.66 -22.96 -4.09
CA ILE A 425 40.44 -24.18 -4.33
C ILE A 425 41.87 -23.99 -3.82
N SER A 426 42.51 -22.86 -4.12
CA SER A 426 43.87 -22.56 -3.65
C SER A 426 43.97 -22.51 -2.13
N VAL A 427 43.00 -21.89 -1.45
CA VAL A 427 42.96 -21.86 0.03
C VAL A 427 42.73 -23.27 0.59
N GLY A 428 41.82 -24.04 0.00
CA GLY A 428 41.56 -25.43 0.39
C GLY A 428 42.81 -26.32 0.24
N ALA A 429 43.47 -26.25 -0.91
CA ALA A 429 44.71 -26.98 -1.18
C ALA A 429 45.83 -26.57 -0.23
N GLY A 430 46.04 -25.27 -0.01
CA GLY A 430 47.03 -24.77 0.94
C GLY A 430 46.76 -25.23 2.37
N THR A 431 45.50 -25.23 2.81
CA THR A 431 45.11 -25.72 4.13
C THR A 431 45.35 -27.22 4.26
N PHE A 432 45.01 -28.00 3.23
CA PHE A 432 45.27 -29.44 3.20
C PHE A 432 46.77 -29.76 3.29
N LEU A 433 47.61 -29.03 2.54
CA LEU A 433 49.06 -29.16 2.58
C LEU A 433 49.64 -28.81 3.96
N LEU A 434 49.13 -27.76 4.61
CA LEU A 434 49.55 -27.37 5.96
C LEU A 434 49.19 -28.44 7.00
N ILE A 435 47.98 -28.99 6.93
CA ILE A 435 47.55 -30.09 7.81
C ILE A 435 48.45 -31.31 7.59
N PHE A 436 48.70 -31.66 6.33
CA PHE A 436 49.59 -32.78 5.99
C PHE A 436 51.00 -32.57 6.53
N ALA A 437 51.57 -31.37 6.37
CA ALA A 437 52.89 -31.03 6.90
C ALA A 437 52.94 -31.09 8.44
N ALA A 438 51.87 -30.63 9.13
CA ALA A 438 51.77 -30.70 10.58
C ALA A 438 51.72 -32.15 11.08
N VAL A 439 50.93 -33.01 10.42
CA VAL A 439 50.86 -34.44 10.72
C VAL A 439 52.21 -35.12 10.48
N GLN A 440 52.86 -34.85 9.34
CA GLN A 440 54.18 -35.38 9.05
C GLN A 440 55.20 -34.96 10.13
N THR A 441 55.20 -33.70 10.53
CA THR A 441 56.09 -33.18 11.57
C THR A 441 55.83 -33.85 12.92
N HIS A 442 54.56 -34.10 13.26
CA HIS A 442 54.19 -34.80 14.48
C HIS A 442 54.78 -36.22 14.54
N TYR A 443 54.63 -37.00 13.47
CA TYR A 443 55.20 -38.36 13.41
C TYR A 443 56.74 -38.39 13.40
N VAL A 444 57.39 -37.32 12.90
CA VAL A 444 58.85 -37.19 12.93
C VAL A 444 59.36 -36.85 14.34
N VAL A 445 58.67 -35.97 15.06
CA VAL A 445 59.06 -35.53 16.42
C VAL A 445 58.69 -36.55 17.49
N TYR A 446 57.56 -37.24 17.33
CA TYR A 446 57.09 -38.30 18.21
C TYR A 446 57.02 -39.62 17.44
N PRO A 447 58.16 -40.23 17.08
CA PRO A 447 58.15 -41.53 16.45
C PRO A 447 57.45 -42.50 17.39
N THR A 448 56.37 -43.12 16.93
CA THR A 448 55.75 -44.23 17.64
C THR A 448 56.78 -45.34 17.72
N HIS A 449 57.37 -45.53 18.90
CA HIS A 449 58.19 -46.69 19.19
C HIS A 449 57.28 -47.93 19.07
N ASN A 450 57.31 -48.56 17.89
CA ASN A 450 56.85 -49.93 17.78
C ASN A 450 57.84 -50.77 18.57
N CYS A 451 57.50 -51.08 19.83
CA CYS A 451 58.08 -52.22 20.52
C CYS A 451 57.75 -53.46 19.70
N CYS A 452 58.78 -54.05 19.08
CA CYS A 452 58.74 -55.37 18.46
C CYS A 452 58.33 -56.45 19.45
#